data_AF-A0A5N1BQU4-F1
#
_entry.id   AF-A0A5N1BQU4-F1
#
_cell.length_a   1.000
_cell.length_b   1.000
_cell.length_c   1.000
_cell.angle_alpha   90.00
_cell.angle_beta   90.00
_cell.angle_gamma   90.00
#
_symmetry.space_group_name_H-M   'P 1'
#
loop_
_entity.id
_entity.type
_entity.pdbx_description
1 polymer ?
#
loop_
_entity_poly.entity_id
_entity_poly.type
_entity_poly.pdbx_seq_one_letter_code
_entity_poly.pdbx_strand_id
1 'polypeptide(L)'
;MGFIEDVAPYAQKYSKNIFPSVTIAQAVLESGWGKSRLAQDYNNYFGIKGDGVVLPTLEDDGSGNYYQIKDSFRVYDDWGGAFKDHDAIFETSPKLMHIPKAKTPEDQCRAMVGSYATDTAYADKLIRIINANNLKQYDQGYDKGSDDVGINLQAAVDYMYSLANQGINYSMYGSRTGSDGTGDCSGTVYTALRQAGCSDAGWILNTDSMHDWLERNGFELIAHNQAWDAVMGDVCIFGTKGASGGAAGHVVLFVDAWNVIHCNYARNGVTVDNEAVVCPYSMGWYVYRLKDFKPEAPAKFEPGNKVDLQEYATHFQTSEKIADHVKGKTFTVKEVKAVNAANSDWAYLLADDTSYLGWILEQDLAKHIEKTDKFQIGDKVKLRGDKATHWAGIYTDLVRNGGQPVSERDIDKGLQDKAFQVTWLGDERTVELALLKEDGTQGQYRYIAYDWDLVDY
;
A
#
# COMPACT_ATOMS: atom_id res chain seq x y z
N MET A 1 -33.93 -25.32 18.08
CA MET A 1 -32.79 -24.70 17.38
C MET A 1 -31.62 -25.65 17.48
N GLY A 2 -30.80 -25.71 16.43
CA GLY A 2 -29.60 -26.52 16.43
C GLY A 2 -28.46 -25.82 17.16
N PHE A 3 -27.57 -26.57 17.79
CA PHE A 3 -26.43 -26.02 18.54
C PHE A 3 -25.62 -24.96 17.76
N ILE A 4 -25.46 -25.13 16.45
CA ILE A 4 -24.81 -24.15 15.56
C ILE A 4 -25.54 -22.80 15.54
N GLU A 5 -26.87 -22.81 15.46
CA GLU A 5 -27.70 -21.58 15.44
C GLU A 5 -27.57 -20.83 16.76
N ASP A 6 -27.43 -21.57 17.86
CA ASP A 6 -27.30 -20.96 19.19
C ASP A 6 -25.92 -20.30 19.36
N VAL A 7 -24.84 -20.92 18.85
CA VAL A 7 -23.47 -20.40 19.03
C VAL A 7 -23.03 -19.39 17.97
N ALA A 8 -23.64 -19.41 16.77
CA ALA A 8 -23.23 -18.56 15.66
C ALA A 8 -23.22 -17.05 16.00
N PRO A 9 -24.20 -16.47 16.71
CA PRO A 9 -24.15 -15.07 17.11
C PRO A 9 -22.96 -14.73 18.02
N TYR A 10 -22.53 -15.68 18.86
CA TYR A 10 -21.36 -15.49 19.73
C TYR A 10 -20.06 -15.59 18.93
N ALA A 11 -19.95 -16.55 18.01
CA ALA A 11 -18.82 -16.64 17.10
C ALA A 11 -18.65 -15.35 16.29
N GLN A 12 -19.71 -14.88 15.63
CA GLN A 12 -19.66 -13.65 14.84
C GLN A 12 -19.34 -12.40 15.68
N LYS A 13 -19.76 -12.36 16.94
CA LYS A 13 -19.52 -11.21 17.83
C LYS A 13 -18.12 -11.18 18.43
N TYR A 14 -17.56 -12.33 18.80
CA TYR A 14 -16.35 -12.41 19.62
C TYR A 14 -15.11 -12.87 18.85
N SER A 15 -15.27 -13.52 17.70
CA SER A 15 -14.16 -13.84 16.82
C SER A 15 -13.54 -12.57 16.24
N LYS A 16 -12.24 -12.39 16.43
CA LYS A 16 -11.41 -11.34 15.80
C LYS A 16 -10.14 -11.92 15.19
N ASN A 17 -9.63 -12.99 15.79
CA ASN A 17 -8.38 -13.64 15.43
C ASN A 17 -8.61 -14.90 14.59
N ILE A 18 -9.72 -15.59 14.83
CA ILE A 18 -10.10 -16.87 14.21
C ILE A 18 -11.44 -16.74 13.49
N PHE A 19 -11.54 -17.24 12.25
CA PHE A 19 -12.78 -17.19 11.46
C PHE A 19 -13.99 -17.74 12.26
N PRO A 20 -15.17 -17.10 12.19
CA PRO A 20 -16.38 -17.59 12.85
C PRO A 20 -16.70 -19.03 12.47
N SER A 21 -16.50 -19.41 11.21
CA SER A 21 -16.67 -20.78 10.73
C SER A 21 -15.76 -21.78 11.45
N VAL A 22 -14.50 -21.42 11.68
CA VAL A 22 -13.54 -22.21 12.44
C VAL A 22 -13.92 -22.27 13.92
N THR A 23 -14.30 -21.13 14.49
CA THR A 23 -14.74 -21.02 15.89
C THR A 23 -15.96 -21.91 16.17
N ILE A 24 -16.97 -21.88 15.28
CA ILE A 24 -18.15 -22.76 15.38
C ILE A 24 -17.75 -24.22 15.22
N ALA A 25 -16.85 -24.55 14.28
CA ALA A 25 -16.41 -25.92 14.08
C ALA A 25 -15.65 -26.48 15.30
N GLN A 26 -14.79 -25.68 15.94
CA GLN A 26 -14.12 -26.04 17.19
C GLN A 26 -15.14 -26.25 18.31
N ALA A 27 -16.09 -25.33 18.48
CA ALA A 27 -17.16 -25.51 19.46
C ALA A 27 -17.94 -26.81 19.24
N VAL A 28 -18.28 -27.16 17.99
CA VAL A 28 -18.97 -28.42 17.66
C VAL A 28 -18.12 -29.63 18.01
N LEU A 29 -16.84 -29.63 17.64
CA LEU A 29 -15.93 -30.76 17.84
C LEU A 29 -15.63 -30.99 19.32
N GLU A 30 -15.17 -29.95 20.03
CA GLU A 30 -14.68 -30.03 21.40
C GLU A 30 -15.80 -30.30 22.42
N SER A 31 -17.00 -29.78 22.16
CA SER A 31 -18.15 -30.00 23.03
C SER A 31 -18.99 -31.22 22.66
N GLY A 32 -18.68 -31.90 21.55
CA GLY A 32 -19.51 -32.96 21.01
C GLY A 32 -20.94 -32.48 20.74
N TRP A 33 -21.09 -31.37 20.00
CA TRP A 33 -22.36 -30.68 19.74
C TRP A 33 -23.07 -30.16 20.99
N GLY A 34 -22.31 -29.60 21.94
CA GLY A 34 -22.82 -29.02 23.19
C GLY A 34 -23.23 -30.05 24.24
N LYS A 35 -22.93 -31.33 24.03
CA LYS A 35 -23.39 -32.44 24.89
C LYS A 35 -22.36 -32.89 25.92
N SER A 36 -21.11 -32.42 25.82
CA SER A 36 -20.09 -32.75 26.81
C SER A 36 -20.46 -32.15 28.16
N ARG A 37 -20.11 -32.86 29.24
CA ARG A 37 -20.31 -32.36 30.61
C ARG A 37 -19.61 -31.01 30.82
N LEU A 38 -18.43 -30.85 30.24
CA LEU A 38 -17.66 -29.60 30.33
C LEU A 38 -18.42 -28.41 29.70
N ALA A 39 -19.11 -28.64 28.58
CA ALA A 39 -19.94 -27.63 27.93
C ALA A 39 -21.25 -27.35 28.68
N GLN A 40 -21.94 -28.39 29.16
CA GLN A 40 -23.25 -28.26 29.80
C GLN A 40 -23.19 -27.66 31.22
N ASP A 41 -22.24 -28.12 32.03
CA ASP A 41 -22.16 -27.75 33.44
C ASP A 41 -21.32 -26.48 33.66
N TYR A 42 -20.42 -26.14 32.72
CA TYR A 42 -19.38 -25.11 32.92
C TYR A 42 -19.21 -24.12 31.75
N ASN A 43 -20.09 -24.17 30.74
CA ASN A 43 -20.06 -23.33 29.54
C ASN A 43 -18.72 -23.36 28.78
N ASN A 44 -17.88 -24.39 28.93
CA ASN A 44 -16.60 -24.48 28.24
C ASN A 44 -16.73 -25.35 26.99
N TYR A 45 -17.01 -24.70 25.87
CA TYR A 45 -17.27 -25.34 24.57
C TYR A 45 -16.01 -25.69 23.77
N PHE A 46 -14.83 -25.26 24.24
CA PHE A 46 -13.58 -25.29 23.49
C PHE A 46 -12.49 -26.14 24.14
N GLY A 47 -12.79 -26.76 25.29
CA GLY A 47 -11.82 -27.58 26.02
C GLY A 47 -10.65 -26.79 26.63
N ILE A 48 -10.83 -25.48 26.88
CA ILE A 48 -9.72 -24.62 27.32
C ILE A 48 -9.30 -24.98 28.75
N LYS A 49 -8.06 -25.41 28.89
CA LYS A 49 -7.42 -25.76 30.17
C LYS A 49 -7.07 -24.51 30.97
N GLY A 50 -7.10 -24.64 32.29
CA GLY A 50 -6.80 -23.55 33.23
C GLY A 50 -7.44 -23.77 34.59
N ASP A 51 -7.32 -22.78 35.47
CA ASP A 51 -7.87 -22.85 36.82
C ASP A 51 -9.40 -22.94 36.78
N GLY A 52 -9.97 -23.92 37.49
CA GLY A 52 -11.41 -24.15 37.51
C GLY A 52 -11.78 -25.57 37.96
N VAL A 53 -12.43 -26.32 37.08
CA VAL A 53 -12.93 -27.68 37.38
C VAL A 53 -11.96 -28.76 36.91
N VAL A 54 -11.71 -29.76 37.74
CA VAL A 54 -10.90 -30.93 37.38
C VAL A 54 -11.80 -32.05 36.85
N LEU A 55 -11.64 -32.42 35.57
CA LEU A 55 -12.41 -33.47 34.92
C LEU A 55 -11.49 -34.47 34.19
N PRO A 56 -11.94 -35.71 33.95
CA PRO A 56 -11.23 -36.63 33.06
C PRO A 56 -11.24 -36.12 31.62
N THR A 57 -10.10 -36.23 30.93
CA THR A 57 -9.95 -35.94 29.50
C THR A 57 -9.13 -37.04 28.81
N LEU A 58 -9.33 -37.22 27.50
CA LEU A 58 -8.54 -38.14 26.68
C LEU A 58 -7.45 -37.35 25.97
N GLU A 59 -6.21 -37.83 26.06
CA GLU A 59 -5.05 -37.29 25.36
C GLU A 59 -4.53 -38.32 24.36
N ASP A 60 -3.99 -37.86 23.23
CA ASP A 60 -3.28 -38.69 22.25
C ASP A 60 -1.78 -38.70 22.60
N ASP A 61 -1.15 -39.88 22.62
CA ASP A 61 0.29 -40.05 22.83
C ASP A 61 1.17 -39.61 21.64
N GLY A 62 0.55 -39.08 20.58
CA GLY A 62 1.20 -38.67 19.34
C GLY A 62 1.37 -39.82 18.34
N SER A 63 0.90 -41.03 18.70
CA SER A 63 0.87 -42.22 17.85
C SER A 63 -0.54 -42.72 17.57
N GLY A 64 -1.57 -41.96 17.98
CA GLY A 64 -2.98 -42.31 17.80
C GLY A 64 -3.55 -43.18 18.93
N ASN A 65 -2.81 -43.40 20.03
CA ASN A 65 -3.33 -44.11 21.20
C ASN A 65 -3.84 -43.10 22.23
N TYR A 66 -5.12 -43.22 22.57
CA TYR A 66 -5.75 -42.37 23.57
C TYR A 66 -5.54 -42.93 24.98
N TYR A 67 -5.18 -42.06 25.92
CA TYR A 67 -5.12 -42.37 27.35
C TYR A 67 -5.87 -41.31 28.14
N GLN A 68 -6.43 -41.71 29.30
CA GLN A 68 -7.22 -40.81 30.14
C GLN A 68 -6.37 -40.21 31.25
N ILE A 69 -6.46 -38.88 31.41
CA ILE A 69 -5.89 -38.15 32.53
C ILE A 69 -6.98 -37.33 33.22
N LYS A 70 -6.67 -36.76 34.39
CA LYS A 70 -7.46 -35.67 34.98
C LYS A 70 -6.73 -34.36 34.69
N ASP A 71 -7.46 -33.37 34.19
CA ASP A 71 -6.91 -32.04 33.92
C ASP A 71 -7.87 -30.95 34.41
N SER A 72 -7.35 -29.74 34.60
CA SER A 72 -8.11 -28.58 35.05
C SER A 72 -8.57 -27.75 33.86
N PHE A 73 -9.85 -27.41 33.84
CA PHE A 73 -10.51 -26.64 32.79
C PHE A 73 -11.10 -25.35 33.33
N ARG A 74 -11.05 -24.29 32.51
CA ARG A 74 -11.70 -23.01 32.81
C ARG A 74 -13.22 -23.19 32.89
N VAL A 75 -13.85 -22.37 33.73
CA VAL A 75 -15.31 -22.31 33.92
C VAL A 75 -15.80 -20.92 33.51
N TYR A 76 -16.94 -20.85 32.82
CA TYR A 76 -17.49 -19.58 32.35
C TYR A 76 -18.94 -19.39 32.83
N ASP A 77 -19.29 -18.13 33.12
CA ASP A 77 -20.64 -17.75 33.55
C ASP A 77 -21.67 -17.89 32.42
N ASP A 78 -21.26 -17.62 31.17
CA ASP A 78 -22.09 -17.71 29.99
C ASP A 78 -21.28 -18.03 28.72
N TRP A 79 -21.99 -18.17 27.60
CA TRP A 79 -21.39 -18.45 26.29
C TRP A 79 -20.53 -17.29 25.80
N GLY A 80 -20.91 -16.04 26.11
CA GLY A 80 -20.14 -14.86 25.73
C GLY A 80 -18.75 -14.86 26.35
N GLY A 81 -18.64 -15.25 27.63
CA GLY A 81 -17.38 -15.41 28.34
C GLY A 81 -16.47 -16.45 27.68
N ALA A 82 -17.02 -17.62 27.36
CA ALA A 82 -16.27 -18.70 26.72
C ALA A 82 -15.74 -18.33 25.33
N PHE A 83 -16.57 -17.70 24.50
CA PHE A 83 -16.19 -17.29 23.13
C PHE A 83 -15.20 -16.13 23.13
N LYS A 84 -15.34 -15.18 24.06
CA LYS A 84 -14.37 -14.09 24.24
C LYS A 84 -13.00 -14.62 24.69
N ASP A 85 -12.97 -15.55 25.64
CA ASP A 85 -11.71 -16.13 26.13
C ASP A 85 -11.04 -17.02 25.07
N HIS A 86 -11.85 -17.76 24.30
CA HIS A 86 -11.36 -18.52 23.14
C HIS A 86 -10.66 -17.63 22.11
N ASP A 87 -11.21 -16.47 21.76
CA ASP A 87 -10.53 -15.58 20.81
C ASP A 87 -9.22 -14.99 21.41
N ALA A 88 -9.24 -14.64 22.70
CA ALA A 88 -8.10 -14.03 23.39
C ALA A 88 -6.87 -14.95 23.53
N ILE A 89 -7.05 -16.27 23.61
CA ILE A 89 -5.90 -17.20 23.71
C ILE A 89 -5.05 -17.21 22.43
N PHE A 90 -5.60 -16.81 21.28
CA PHE A 90 -4.83 -16.70 20.04
C PHE A 90 -3.95 -15.45 19.97
N GLU A 91 -4.16 -14.46 20.85
CA GLU A 91 -3.24 -13.32 20.99
C GLU A 91 -2.20 -13.58 22.08
N THR A 92 -2.64 -14.17 23.19
CA THR A 92 -1.85 -14.26 24.42
C THR A 92 -0.96 -15.50 24.51
N SER A 93 -1.30 -16.58 23.81
CA SER A 93 -0.53 -17.83 23.85
C SER A 93 0.57 -17.84 22.80
N PRO A 94 1.86 -17.94 23.18
CA PRO A 94 2.95 -18.05 22.22
C PRO A 94 2.83 -19.25 21.28
N LYS A 95 2.12 -20.30 21.72
CA LYS A 95 1.85 -21.50 20.91
C LYS A 95 0.75 -21.29 19.88
N LEU A 96 -0.09 -20.26 20.01
CA LEU A 96 -1.27 -20.07 19.17
C LEU A 96 -1.20 -18.79 18.33
N MET A 97 -0.32 -17.84 18.67
CA MET A 97 -0.21 -16.54 18.02
C MET A 97 0.21 -16.55 16.54
N HIS A 98 0.63 -17.70 16.00
CA HIS A 98 0.84 -17.87 14.56
C HIS A 98 -0.45 -18.21 13.80
N ILE A 99 -1.47 -18.76 14.47
CA ILE A 99 -2.72 -19.22 13.85
C ILE A 99 -3.52 -18.05 13.27
N PRO A 100 -3.60 -16.87 13.92
CA PRO A 100 -4.19 -15.68 13.33
C PRO A 100 -3.48 -15.19 12.06
N LYS A 101 -2.35 -15.74 11.64
CA LYS A 101 -1.71 -15.33 10.37
C LYS A 101 -2.27 -16.07 9.14
N ALA A 102 -2.99 -17.18 9.35
CA ALA A 102 -3.55 -17.95 8.25
C ALA A 102 -4.69 -17.20 7.54
N LYS A 103 -4.67 -17.18 6.20
CA LYS A 103 -5.55 -16.34 5.36
C LYS A 103 -6.93 -16.96 5.11
N THR A 104 -7.08 -18.27 5.29
CA THR A 104 -8.34 -18.99 5.05
C THR A 104 -8.76 -19.77 6.30
N PRO A 105 -10.07 -20.07 6.47
CA PRO A 105 -10.55 -20.99 7.49
C PRO A 105 -9.79 -22.33 7.49
N GLU A 106 -9.55 -22.89 6.30
CA GLU A 106 -8.81 -24.14 6.14
C GLU A 106 -7.37 -24.05 6.62
N ASP A 107 -6.67 -22.96 6.30
CA ASP A 107 -5.29 -22.76 6.75
C ASP A 107 -5.22 -22.53 8.25
N GLN A 108 -6.24 -21.91 8.87
CA GLN A 108 -6.34 -21.82 10.33
C GLN A 108 -6.53 -23.20 10.95
N CYS A 109 -7.42 -24.03 10.40
CA CYS A 109 -7.59 -25.41 10.86
C CYS A 109 -6.28 -26.21 10.79
N ARG A 110 -5.49 -26.04 9.71
CA ARG A 110 -4.18 -26.69 9.56
C ARG A 110 -3.14 -26.17 10.55
N ALA A 111 -3.09 -24.85 10.76
CA ALA A 111 -2.15 -24.22 11.69
C ALA A 111 -2.40 -24.59 13.16
N MET A 112 -3.62 -25.05 13.49
CA MET A 112 -4.00 -25.54 14.82
C MET A 112 -3.43 -26.93 15.16
N VAL A 113 -3.04 -27.74 14.17
CA VAL A 113 -2.50 -29.08 14.42
C VAL A 113 -1.16 -28.98 15.16
N GLY A 114 -1.01 -29.71 16.26
CA GLY A 114 0.17 -29.69 17.12
C GLY A 114 0.32 -28.45 18.01
N SER A 115 -0.56 -27.44 17.83
CA SER A 115 -0.52 -26.17 18.56
C SER A 115 -1.71 -26.02 19.50
N TYR A 116 -2.91 -26.27 18.97
CA TYR A 116 -4.18 -26.28 19.70
C TYR A 116 -4.54 -27.70 20.16
N ALA A 117 -4.41 -28.69 19.27
CA ALA A 117 -4.69 -30.10 19.55
C ALA A 117 -3.52 -30.99 19.09
N THR A 118 -3.24 -32.06 19.83
CA THR A 118 -2.24 -33.09 19.47
C THR A 118 -2.75 -34.09 18.43
N ASP A 119 -4.06 -34.15 18.23
CA ASP A 119 -4.71 -34.99 17.22
C ASP A 119 -4.28 -34.61 15.80
N THR A 120 -3.61 -35.53 15.11
CA THR A 120 -3.10 -35.31 13.75
C THR A 120 -4.22 -35.15 12.71
N ALA A 121 -5.43 -35.64 12.99
CA ALA A 121 -6.60 -35.50 12.12
C ALA A 121 -7.47 -34.27 12.44
N TYR A 122 -7.01 -33.39 13.34
CA TYR A 122 -7.80 -32.26 13.85
C TYR A 122 -8.26 -31.31 12.74
N ALA A 123 -7.35 -30.92 11.84
CA ALA A 123 -7.68 -30.05 10.72
C ALA A 123 -8.78 -30.64 9.82
N ASP A 124 -8.65 -31.92 9.47
CA ASP A 124 -9.61 -32.61 8.60
C ASP A 124 -10.99 -32.72 9.25
N LYS A 125 -11.05 -32.93 10.57
CA LYS A 125 -12.29 -32.95 11.33
C LYS A 125 -12.98 -31.59 11.30
N LEU A 126 -12.24 -30.50 11.56
CA LEU A 126 -12.78 -29.13 11.51
C LEU A 126 -13.26 -28.77 10.10
N ILE A 127 -12.45 -29.00 9.07
CA ILE A 127 -12.80 -28.70 7.68
C ILE A 127 -14.05 -29.50 7.25
N ARG A 128 -14.16 -30.77 7.68
CA ARG A 128 -15.36 -31.58 7.42
C ARG A 128 -16.59 -30.98 8.09
N ILE A 129 -16.49 -30.52 9.34
CA ILE A 129 -17.60 -29.86 10.05
C ILE A 129 -17.99 -28.54 9.35
N ILE A 130 -17.01 -27.72 8.96
CA ILE A 130 -17.22 -26.47 8.22
C ILE A 130 -18.01 -26.73 6.93
N ASN A 131 -17.56 -27.69 6.13
CA ASN A 131 -18.16 -27.99 4.83
C ASN A 131 -19.54 -28.65 4.97
N ALA A 132 -19.68 -29.64 5.84
CA ALA A 132 -20.94 -30.38 6.01
C ALA A 132 -22.09 -29.50 6.53
N ASN A 133 -21.77 -28.41 7.23
CA ASN A 133 -22.76 -27.49 7.81
C ASN A 133 -22.76 -26.11 7.14
N ASN A 134 -22.04 -25.94 6.03
CA ASN A 134 -21.92 -24.67 5.31
C ASN A 134 -21.53 -23.49 6.23
N LEU A 135 -20.58 -23.70 7.16
CA LEU A 135 -20.30 -22.72 8.22
C LEU A 135 -19.66 -21.42 7.73
N LYS A 136 -19.06 -21.43 6.53
CA LYS A 136 -18.48 -20.22 5.91
C LYS A 136 -19.49 -19.09 5.70
N GLN A 137 -20.79 -19.40 5.67
CA GLN A 137 -21.84 -18.38 5.64
C GLN A 137 -21.78 -17.43 6.84
N TYR A 138 -21.23 -17.87 7.98
CA TYR A 138 -21.07 -17.05 9.18
C TYR A 138 -19.82 -16.16 9.15
N ASP A 139 -18.94 -16.33 8.17
CA ASP A 139 -17.77 -15.47 7.96
C ASP A 139 -18.15 -14.16 7.22
N GLN A 140 -19.41 -13.99 6.81
CA GLN A 140 -19.86 -12.75 6.16
C GLN A 140 -19.82 -11.58 7.16
N GLY A 141 -19.11 -10.51 6.80
CA GLY A 141 -18.88 -9.37 7.69
C GLY A 141 -17.87 -9.64 8.81
N TYR A 142 -17.23 -10.82 8.80
CA TYR A 142 -16.06 -11.06 9.63
C TYR A 142 -14.87 -10.29 9.07
N ASP A 143 -14.64 -9.13 9.68
CA ASP A 143 -13.40 -8.39 9.56
C ASP A 143 -12.46 -8.91 10.65
N LYS A 144 -11.45 -9.69 10.23
CA LYS A 144 -10.45 -10.33 11.10
C LYS A 144 -9.51 -9.28 11.70
N GLY A 145 -10.01 -8.26 12.39
CA GLY A 145 -9.22 -7.09 12.81
C GLY A 145 -8.16 -6.74 11.78
N SER A 146 -8.56 -6.75 10.51
CA SER A 146 -7.65 -7.16 9.46
C SER A 146 -6.72 -6.01 9.15
N ASP A 147 -5.45 -6.35 8.96
CA ASP A 147 -4.58 -5.58 8.09
C ASP A 147 -5.10 -5.67 6.63
N ASP A 148 -6.41 -5.50 6.38
CA ASP A 148 -7.00 -5.26 5.06
C ASP A 148 -6.72 -3.82 4.66
N VAL A 149 -5.44 -3.59 4.40
CA VAL A 149 -5.08 -2.86 3.20
C VAL A 149 -4.94 -3.97 2.15
N GLY A 150 -5.73 -3.95 1.08
CA GLY A 150 -5.39 -4.73 -0.12
C GLY A 150 -3.90 -4.56 -0.44
N ILE A 151 -3.27 -5.54 -1.09
CA ILE A 151 -1.79 -5.57 -1.25
C ILE A 151 -1.27 -4.17 -1.64
N ASN A 152 -0.55 -3.53 -0.70
CA ASN A 152 -0.13 -2.14 -0.83
C ASN A 152 1.20 -2.10 -1.59
N LEU A 153 1.12 -2.03 -2.92
CA LEU A 153 2.32 -2.04 -3.77
C LEU A 153 3.23 -0.84 -3.51
N GLN A 154 2.71 0.30 -3.02
CA GLN A 154 3.54 1.42 -2.59
C GLN A 154 4.42 1.03 -1.40
N ALA A 155 3.90 0.27 -0.43
CA ALA A 155 4.69 -0.23 0.70
C ALA A 155 5.82 -1.19 0.25
N ALA A 156 5.60 -1.99 -0.82
CA ALA A 156 6.67 -2.80 -1.40
C ALA A 156 7.77 -1.93 -2.02
N VAL A 157 7.37 -0.91 -2.79
CA VAL A 157 8.31 0.05 -3.41
C VAL A 157 9.10 0.81 -2.34
N ASP A 158 8.43 1.35 -1.33
CA ASP A 158 9.05 2.07 -0.21
C ASP A 158 10.05 1.17 0.55
N TYR A 159 9.70 -0.10 0.74
CA TYR A 159 10.60 -1.06 1.36
C TYR A 159 11.86 -1.28 0.51
N MET A 160 11.73 -1.41 -0.80
CA MET A 160 12.89 -1.51 -1.71
C MET A 160 13.78 -0.26 -1.65
N TYR A 161 13.19 0.94 -1.60
CA TYR A 161 13.94 2.19 -1.37
C TYR A 161 14.65 2.19 -0.02
N SER A 162 14.03 1.63 1.03
CA SER A 162 14.67 1.50 2.34
C SER A 162 15.93 0.63 2.30
N LEU A 163 15.91 -0.47 1.52
CA LEU A 163 17.08 -1.33 1.32
C LEU A 163 18.18 -0.63 0.53
N ALA A 164 17.81 0.17 -0.48
CA ALA A 164 18.75 1.01 -1.23
C ALA A 164 19.44 2.03 -0.30
N ASN A 165 18.66 2.72 0.55
CA ASN A 165 19.18 3.70 1.51
C ASN A 165 20.06 3.07 2.60
N GLN A 166 19.78 1.82 2.98
CA GLN A 166 20.63 1.05 3.89
C GLN A 166 21.96 0.62 3.25
N GLY A 167 22.08 0.67 1.93
CA GLY A 167 23.30 0.29 1.21
C GLY A 167 23.61 -1.20 1.32
N ILE A 168 22.60 -2.07 1.26
CA ILE A 168 22.82 -3.53 1.31
C ILE A 168 23.66 -4.00 0.12
N ASN A 169 24.46 -5.04 0.32
CA ASN A 169 25.29 -5.63 -0.73
C ASN A 169 24.55 -6.75 -1.47
N TYR A 170 24.90 -6.98 -2.74
CA TYR A 170 24.37 -8.14 -3.45
C TYR A 170 25.00 -9.44 -2.91
N SER A 171 24.17 -10.44 -2.61
CA SER A 171 24.60 -11.80 -2.29
C SER A 171 23.47 -12.82 -2.47
N MET A 172 23.77 -13.92 -3.15
CA MET A 172 22.89 -15.10 -3.22
C MET A 172 23.09 -16.09 -2.05
N TYR A 173 24.09 -15.85 -1.19
CA TYR A 173 24.50 -16.78 -0.14
C TYR A 173 24.17 -16.30 1.29
N GLY A 174 23.92 -15.00 1.45
CA GLY A 174 23.49 -14.42 2.73
C GLY A 174 21.98 -14.56 2.94
N SER A 175 21.36 -13.58 3.61
CA SER A 175 19.91 -13.61 3.86
C SER A 175 19.08 -13.56 2.57
N ARG A 176 19.61 -12.95 1.49
CA ARG A 176 18.94 -12.65 0.22
C ARG A 176 17.78 -11.64 0.34
N THR A 177 17.38 -11.26 1.55
CA THR A 177 16.22 -10.42 1.87
C THR A 177 16.58 -9.00 2.29
N GLY A 178 17.86 -8.75 2.56
CA GLY A 178 18.37 -7.52 3.16
C GLY A 178 18.51 -7.59 4.69
N SER A 179 18.00 -8.63 5.35
CA SER A 179 17.95 -8.68 6.83
C SER A 179 19.31 -8.76 7.52
N ASP A 180 20.35 -9.22 6.81
CA ASP A 180 21.74 -9.26 7.28
C ASP A 180 22.64 -8.26 6.53
N GLY A 181 22.04 -7.28 5.85
CA GLY A 181 22.76 -6.35 4.97
C GLY A 181 23.12 -6.94 3.60
N THR A 182 22.60 -8.12 3.26
CA THR A 182 22.79 -8.72 1.93
C THR A 182 21.47 -9.13 1.26
N GLY A 183 21.38 -9.00 -0.06
CA GLY A 183 20.17 -9.27 -0.82
C GLY A 183 20.43 -9.85 -2.22
N ASP A 184 19.43 -10.52 -2.79
CA ASP A 184 19.39 -10.78 -4.24
C ASP A 184 18.06 -10.32 -4.85
N CYS A 185 17.96 -10.37 -6.18
CA CYS A 185 16.81 -9.83 -6.91
C CYS A 185 15.48 -10.43 -6.42
N SER A 186 15.39 -11.75 -6.39
CA SER A 186 14.16 -12.46 -5.98
C SER A 186 13.86 -12.34 -4.48
N GLY A 187 14.87 -12.39 -3.61
CA GLY A 187 14.68 -12.36 -2.17
C GLY A 187 14.30 -10.97 -1.65
N THR A 188 14.85 -9.91 -2.25
CA THR A 188 14.47 -8.53 -1.92
C THR A 188 13.06 -8.21 -2.40
N VAL A 189 12.70 -8.56 -3.65
CA VAL A 189 11.34 -8.38 -4.16
C VAL A 189 10.32 -9.23 -3.39
N TYR A 190 10.65 -10.48 -3.06
CA TYR A 190 9.81 -11.32 -2.19
C TYR A 190 9.53 -10.63 -0.86
N THR A 191 10.57 -10.13 -0.19
CA THR A 191 10.43 -9.49 1.13
C THR A 191 9.64 -8.20 1.04
N ALA A 192 9.88 -7.38 0.01
CA ALA A 192 9.12 -6.17 -0.26
C ALA A 192 7.62 -6.45 -0.41
N LEU A 193 7.27 -7.44 -1.23
CA LEU A 193 5.88 -7.85 -1.42
C LEU A 193 5.25 -8.46 -0.16
N ARG A 194 6.04 -9.13 0.69
CA ARG A 194 5.58 -9.59 2.02
C ARG A 194 5.21 -8.41 2.91
N GLN A 195 5.98 -7.33 2.89
CA GLN A 195 5.65 -6.10 3.63
C GLN A 195 4.41 -5.40 3.07
N ALA A 196 4.15 -5.56 1.77
CA ALA A 196 2.93 -5.09 1.12
C ALA A 196 1.69 -5.97 1.38
N GLY A 197 1.79 -7.08 2.11
CA GLY A 197 0.64 -7.95 2.45
C GLY A 197 0.55 -9.27 1.66
N CYS A 198 1.49 -9.56 0.75
CA CYS A 198 1.57 -10.88 0.13
C CYS A 198 1.85 -11.97 1.19
N SER A 199 1.35 -13.19 0.96
CA SER A 199 1.42 -14.32 1.89
C SER A 199 2.83 -14.84 2.07
N ASP A 200 3.10 -15.47 3.21
CA ASP A 200 4.36 -16.19 3.39
C ASP A 200 4.46 -17.35 2.42
N ALA A 201 5.59 -17.48 1.73
CA ALA A 201 5.88 -18.66 0.93
C ALA A 201 6.39 -19.83 1.78
N GLY A 202 6.87 -19.56 3.00
CA GLY A 202 7.53 -20.54 3.88
C GLY A 202 9.04 -20.72 3.61
N TRP A 203 9.56 -20.14 2.52
CA TRP A 203 10.98 -20.06 2.20
C TRP A 203 11.27 -18.84 1.31
N ILE A 204 12.54 -18.48 1.14
CA ILE A 204 12.93 -17.37 0.27
C ILE A 204 12.86 -17.82 -1.19
N LEU A 205 11.99 -17.18 -1.95
CA LEU A 205 11.75 -17.50 -3.36
C LEU A 205 12.99 -17.24 -4.23
N ASN A 206 13.02 -17.92 -5.37
CA ASN A 206 13.92 -17.64 -6.48
C ASN A 206 13.09 -17.28 -7.73
N THR A 207 13.77 -17.05 -8.85
CA THR A 207 13.12 -16.68 -10.13
C THR A 207 12.08 -17.71 -10.60
N ASP A 208 12.32 -19.01 -10.41
CA ASP A 208 11.38 -20.05 -10.84
C ASP A 208 10.19 -20.22 -9.87
N SER A 209 10.42 -20.12 -8.56
CA SER A 209 9.37 -20.35 -7.56
C SER A 209 8.44 -19.14 -7.35
N MET A 210 8.82 -17.95 -7.83
CA MET A 210 8.06 -16.72 -7.60
C MET A 210 6.76 -16.65 -8.42
N HIS A 211 6.74 -17.23 -9.62
CA HIS A 211 5.57 -17.23 -10.51
C HIS A 211 4.28 -17.68 -9.81
N ASP A 212 4.26 -18.93 -9.32
CA ASP A 212 3.06 -19.51 -8.72
C ASP A 212 2.69 -18.84 -7.40
N TRP A 213 3.67 -18.24 -6.71
CA TRP A 213 3.43 -17.47 -5.48
C TRP A 213 2.77 -16.13 -5.74
N LEU A 214 3.15 -15.43 -6.82
CA LEU A 214 2.48 -14.20 -7.27
C LEU A 214 1.02 -14.49 -7.62
N GLU A 215 0.76 -15.54 -8.39
CA GLU A 215 -0.61 -15.96 -8.77
C GLU A 215 -1.48 -16.26 -7.54
N ARG A 216 -0.93 -16.96 -6.53
CA ARG A 216 -1.62 -17.22 -5.25
C ARG A 216 -1.90 -15.96 -4.44
N ASN A 217 -1.15 -14.89 -4.67
CA ASN A 217 -1.36 -13.58 -4.05
C ASN A 217 -2.22 -12.65 -4.90
N GLY A 218 -2.88 -13.18 -5.93
CA GLY A 218 -3.82 -12.41 -6.74
C GLY A 218 -3.15 -11.59 -7.84
N PHE A 219 -1.89 -11.85 -8.19
CA PHE A 219 -1.31 -11.29 -9.41
C PHE A 219 -1.74 -12.12 -10.63
N GLU A 220 -1.98 -11.44 -11.74
CA GLU A 220 -2.27 -12.03 -13.04
C GLU A 220 -1.08 -11.85 -13.98
N LEU A 221 -0.75 -12.88 -14.75
CA LEU A 221 0.23 -12.80 -15.82
C LEU A 221 -0.36 -11.97 -16.96
N ILE A 222 0.11 -10.73 -17.13
CA ILE A 222 -0.43 -9.79 -18.12
C ILE A 222 0.37 -9.79 -19.42
N ALA A 223 1.64 -10.18 -19.40
CA ALA A 223 2.49 -10.27 -20.58
C ALA A 223 3.55 -11.36 -20.46
N HIS A 224 3.86 -12.01 -21.58
CA HIS A 224 4.96 -12.97 -21.72
C HIS A 224 5.62 -12.76 -23.10
N ASN A 225 6.88 -12.36 -23.11
CA ASN A 225 7.64 -12.02 -24.32
C ASN A 225 6.92 -11.04 -25.26
N GLN A 226 6.12 -10.14 -24.69
CA GLN A 226 5.34 -9.13 -25.39
C GLN A 226 5.47 -7.80 -24.65
N ALA A 227 5.34 -6.70 -25.40
CA ALA A 227 5.29 -5.37 -24.83
C ALA A 227 4.03 -5.20 -23.97
N TRP A 228 4.13 -4.34 -22.96
CA TRP A 228 3.02 -3.98 -22.09
C TRP A 228 3.18 -2.54 -21.62
N ASP A 229 2.06 -1.91 -21.22
CA ASP A 229 2.09 -0.59 -20.60
C ASP A 229 2.45 -0.75 -19.13
N ALA A 230 3.74 -0.61 -18.81
CA ALA A 230 4.27 -0.80 -17.46
C ALA A 230 3.72 0.24 -16.48
N VAL A 231 3.42 -0.22 -15.25
CA VAL A 231 2.97 0.63 -14.15
C VAL A 231 3.72 0.28 -12.87
N MET A 232 3.71 1.21 -11.89
CA MET A 232 4.23 0.95 -10.56
C MET A 232 3.63 -0.33 -9.98
N GLY A 233 4.46 -1.20 -9.40
CA GLY A 233 4.01 -2.44 -8.79
C GLY A 233 3.96 -3.65 -9.72
N ASP A 234 4.19 -3.49 -11.03
CA ASP A 234 4.43 -4.63 -11.91
C ASP A 234 5.68 -5.39 -11.46
N VAL A 235 5.58 -6.71 -11.39
CA VAL A 235 6.71 -7.61 -11.13
C VAL A 235 7.09 -8.29 -12.42
N CYS A 236 8.33 -8.06 -12.88
CA CYS A 236 8.83 -8.71 -14.09
C CYS A 236 9.91 -9.73 -13.73
N ILE A 237 9.73 -10.96 -14.21
CA ILE A 237 10.64 -12.09 -14.01
C ILE A 237 11.26 -12.43 -15.37
N PHE A 238 12.59 -12.31 -15.46
CA PHE A 238 13.39 -12.66 -16.61
C PHE A 238 13.95 -14.08 -16.51
N GLY A 239 14.04 -14.76 -17.65
CA GLY A 239 14.49 -16.14 -17.76
C GLY A 239 13.36 -17.11 -18.10
N THR A 240 13.71 -18.36 -18.40
CA THR A 240 12.73 -19.38 -18.77
C THR A 240 12.14 -20.04 -17.52
N LYS A 241 10.81 -19.97 -17.35
CA LYS A 241 10.08 -20.60 -16.23
C LYS A 241 10.44 -22.09 -16.13
N GLY A 242 10.98 -22.50 -14.99
CA GLY A 242 11.37 -23.89 -14.69
C GLY A 242 12.77 -24.29 -15.18
N ALA A 243 13.52 -23.38 -15.80
CA ALA A 243 14.87 -23.64 -16.31
C ALA A 243 15.92 -22.61 -15.84
N SER A 244 15.52 -21.62 -15.04
CA SER A 244 16.41 -20.55 -14.59
C SER A 244 17.32 -20.97 -13.43
N GLY A 245 16.94 -22.01 -12.68
CA GLY A 245 17.72 -22.55 -11.57
C GLY A 245 18.01 -21.52 -10.46
N GLY A 246 17.21 -20.45 -10.39
CA GLY A 246 17.39 -19.31 -9.50
C GLY A 246 18.51 -18.33 -9.87
N ALA A 247 19.57 -18.75 -10.56
CA ALA A 247 20.74 -17.90 -10.88
C ALA A 247 20.80 -17.40 -12.33
N ALA A 248 20.10 -18.07 -13.26
CA ALA A 248 20.05 -17.70 -14.68
C ALA A 248 18.79 -16.89 -15.03
N GLY A 249 18.19 -16.23 -14.04
CA GLY A 249 17.05 -15.34 -14.20
C GLY A 249 17.26 -14.04 -13.44
N HIS A 250 16.30 -13.12 -13.54
CA HIS A 250 16.33 -11.85 -12.80
C HIS A 250 14.92 -11.42 -12.42
N VAL A 251 14.76 -10.73 -11.28
CA VAL A 251 13.45 -10.21 -10.85
C VAL A 251 13.58 -8.71 -10.62
N VAL A 252 12.61 -7.95 -11.12
CA VAL A 252 12.51 -6.51 -10.92
C VAL A 252 11.10 -6.12 -10.49
N LEU A 253 11.01 -5.03 -9.72
CA LEU A 253 9.76 -4.36 -9.38
C LEU A 253 9.74 -3.00 -10.10
N PHE A 254 8.70 -2.75 -10.89
CA PHE A 254 8.52 -1.45 -11.55
C PHE A 254 8.09 -0.40 -10.53
N VAL A 255 8.72 0.79 -10.59
CA VAL A 255 8.35 1.94 -9.74
C VAL A 255 7.56 2.99 -10.52
N ASP A 256 7.65 2.95 -11.85
CA ASP A 256 6.85 3.73 -12.80
C ASP A 256 6.91 3.03 -14.19
N ALA A 257 6.50 3.71 -15.26
CA ALA A 257 6.49 3.15 -16.62
C ALA A 257 7.88 2.89 -17.24
N TRP A 258 8.95 3.45 -16.67
CA TRP A 258 10.28 3.48 -17.27
C TRP A 258 11.38 2.98 -16.34
N ASN A 259 11.11 2.90 -15.03
CA ASN A 259 12.11 2.63 -14.02
C ASN A 259 11.75 1.40 -13.19
N VAL A 260 12.79 0.65 -12.86
CA VAL A 260 12.71 -0.52 -11.99
C VAL A 260 13.58 -0.34 -10.76
N ILE A 261 13.14 -0.87 -9.63
CA ILE A 261 13.95 -1.03 -8.43
C ILE A 261 14.27 -2.51 -8.23
N HIS A 262 15.56 -2.83 -8.05
CA HIS A 262 15.99 -4.22 -7.94
C HIS A 262 17.36 -4.35 -7.28
N CYS A 263 17.57 -5.47 -6.60
CA CYS A 263 18.90 -5.87 -6.14
C CYS A 263 19.67 -6.56 -7.28
N ASN A 264 20.90 -6.13 -7.57
CA ASN A 264 21.68 -6.69 -8.67
C ASN A 264 23.18 -6.74 -8.41
N TYR A 265 23.84 -7.70 -9.05
CA TYR A 265 25.28 -7.93 -8.97
C TYR A 265 26.09 -6.77 -9.54
N ALA A 266 25.67 -6.19 -10.67
CA ALA A 266 26.44 -5.16 -11.39
C ALA A 266 26.61 -3.87 -10.57
N ARG A 267 25.63 -3.53 -9.73
CA ARG A 267 25.64 -2.38 -8.82
C ARG A 267 25.98 -2.76 -7.37
N ASN A 268 26.15 -4.05 -7.09
CA ASN A 268 26.38 -4.59 -5.75
C ASN A 268 25.39 -4.09 -4.70
N GLY A 269 24.09 -4.14 -4.99
CA GLY A 269 23.06 -3.67 -4.07
C GLY A 269 21.73 -3.39 -4.75
N VAL A 270 20.85 -2.65 -4.07
CA VAL A 270 19.56 -2.21 -4.60
C VAL A 270 19.70 -0.85 -5.27
N THR A 271 19.29 -0.75 -6.53
CA THR A 271 19.31 0.49 -7.31
C THR A 271 18.01 0.69 -8.04
N VAL A 272 17.73 1.96 -8.37
CA VAL A 272 16.71 2.35 -9.36
C VAL A 272 17.42 2.61 -10.66
N ASP A 273 17.03 1.91 -11.71
CA ASP A 273 17.62 2.02 -13.03
C ASP A 273 16.51 2.06 -14.10
N ASN A 274 16.81 2.69 -15.24
CA ASN A 274 15.90 2.71 -16.38
C ASN A 274 15.78 1.31 -16.99
N GLU A 275 14.55 0.82 -17.16
CA GLU A 275 14.26 -0.55 -17.57
C GLU A 275 14.92 -0.91 -18.90
N ALA A 276 14.88 0.02 -19.88
CA ALA A 276 15.38 -0.22 -21.22
C ALA A 276 16.92 -0.40 -21.27
N VAL A 277 17.61 0.04 -20.22
CA VAL A 277 19.08 -0.04 -20.11
C VAL A 277 19.52 -1.31 -19.39
N VAL A 278 18.79 -1.74 -18.34
CA VAL A 278 19.26 -2.80 -17.43
C VAL A 278 18.50 -4.11 -17.54
N CYS A 279 17.27 -4.12 -18.08
CA CYS A 279 16.44 -5.32 -18.13
C CYS A 279 16.89 -6.26 -19.26
N PRO A 280 17.19 -7.55 -18.96
CA PRO A 280 17.75 -8.47 -19.93
C PRO A 280 16.66 -9.16 -20.76
N TYR A 281 15.91 -8.39 -21.57
CA TYR A 281 14.78 -8.90 -22.37
C TYR A 281 15.14 -10.06 -23.32
N SER A 282 16.41 -10.21 -23.71
CA SER A 282 16.88 -11.35 -24.51
C SER A 282 16.74 -12.71 -23.81
N MET A 283 16.56 -12.74 -22.48
CA MET A 283 16.35 -13.96 -21.70
C MET A 283 14.90 -14.47 -21.75
N GLY A 284 13.98 -13.70 -22.32
CA GLY A 284 12.55 -13.86 -22.15
C GLY A 284 12.06 -13.33 -20.80
N TRP A 285 10.79 -12.93 -20.73
CA TRP A 285 10.21 -12.27 -19.56
C TRP A 285 8.73 -12.57 -19.34
N TYR A 286 8.33 -12.53 -18.07
CA TYR A 286 6.96 -12.71 -17.59
C TYR A 286 6.59 -11.53 -16.70
N VAL A 287 5.46 -10.88 -16.99
CA VAL A 287 5.01 -9.70 -16.24
C VAL A 287 3.75 -10.03 -15.47
N TYR A 288 3.82 -9.81 -14.16
CA TYR A 288 2.73 -10.04 -13.23
C TYR A 288 2.24 -8.71 -12.68
N ARG A 289 0.92 -8.50 -12.73
CA ARG A 289 0.23 -7.33 -12.15
C ARG A 289 -0.80 -7.79 -11.16
N LEU A 290 -0.87 -7.13 -10.00
CA LEU A 290 -1.90 -7.43 -9.01
C LEU A 290 -3.30 -7.20 -9.62
N LYS A 291 -4.20 -8.17 -9.46
CA LYS A 291 -5.56 -8.11 -9.97
C LYS A 291 -6.30 -6.90 -9.42
N ASP A 292 -7.03 -6.20 -10.29
CA ASP A 292 -7.76 -4.97 -9.97
C ASP A 292 -6.86 -3.82 -9.43
N PHE A 293 -5.53 -3.97 -9.50
CA PHE A 293 -4.60 -2.90 -9.19
C PHE A 293 -4.76 -1.80 -10.22
N LYS A 294 -5.41 -0.73 -9.76
CA LYS A 294 -5.30 0.58 -10.37
C LYS A 294 -4.10 1.22 -9.70
N PRO A 295 -3.03 1.54 -10.43
CA PRO A 295 -1.99 2.37 -9.85
C PRO A 295 -2.68 3.59 -9.25
N GLU A 296 -2.43 3.87 -7.97
CA GLU A 296 -2.59 5.23 -7.49
C GLU A 296 -1.57 6.06 -8.26
N ALA A 297 -1.98 6.52 -9.45
CA ALA A 297 -1.36 7.68 -10.03
C ALA A 297 -1.53 8.78 -8.96
N PRO A 298 -0.46 9.43 -8.47
CA PRO A 298 -0.63 10.50 -7.50
C PRO A 298 -1.74 11.43 -8.00
N ALA A 299 -2.71 11.71 -7.13
CA ALA A 299 -3.85 12.54 -7.50
C ALA A 299 -3.31 13.81 -8.15
N LYS A 300 -3.74 14.08 -9.38
CA LYS A 300 -3.26 15.25 -10.13
C LYS A 300 -3.52 16.55 -9.36
N PHE A 301 -4.56 16.55 -8.52
CA PHE A 301 -4.91 17.63 -7.61
C PHE A 301 -5.23 17.09 -6.20
N GLU A 302 -4.85 17.84 -5.17
CA GLU A 302 -5.12 17.51 -3.76
C GLU A 302 -6.21 18.42 -3.16
N PRO A 303 -6.87 18.03 -2.05
CA PRO A 303 -7.74 18.92 -1.30
C PRO A 303 -7.05 20.25 -0.98
N GLY A 304 -7.70 21.36 -1.32
CA GLY A 304 -7.17 22.72 -1.20
C GLY A 304 -6.56 23.29 -2.49
N ASN A 305 -6.20 22.45 -3.48
CA ASN A 305 -5.78 22.94 -4.80
C ASN A 305 -6.91 23.71 -5.48
N LYS A 306 -6.53 24.74 -6.25
CA LYS A 306 -7.44 25.44 -7.16
C LYS A 306 -7.37 24.83 -8.55
N VAL A 307 -8.54 24.62 -9.15
CA VAL A 307 -8.69 24.03 -10.49
C VAL A 307 -9.71 24.81 -11.30
N ASP A 308 -9.50 24.86 -12.61
CA ASP A 308 -10.40 25.52 -13.56
C ASP A 308 -11.28 24.48 -14.27
N LEU A 309 -12.60 24.63 -14.15
CA LEU A 309 -13.57 23.81 -14.87
C LEU A 309 -13.55 24.18 -16.36
N GLN A 310 -13.23 23.22 -17.21
CA GLN A 310 -13.04 23.47 -18.64
C GLN A 310 -14.34 23.84 -19.35
N GLU A 311 -14.24 24.72 -20.36
CA GLU A 311 -15.38 25.19 -21.16
C GLU A 311 -16.13 24.06 -21.89
N TYR A 312 -15.43 22.98 -22.20
CA TYR A 312 -16.02 21.81 -22.86
C TYR A 312 -16.67 20.82 -21.89
N ALA A 313 -16.56 21.01 -20.57
CA ALA A 313 -17.12 20.08 -19.59
C ALA A 313 -18.64 19.94 -19.80
N THR A 314 -19.12 18.70 -19.94
CA THR A 314 -20.53 18.45 -20.30
C THR A 314 -21.37 17.89 -19.16
N HIS A 315 -20.82 16.97 -18.35
CA HIS A 315 -21.57 16.26 -17.31
C HIS A 315 -20.73 16.08 -16.05
N PHE A 316 -21.42 16.06 -14.91
CA PHE A 316 -20.86 15.63 -13.64
C PHE A 316 -20.51 14.14 -13.69
N GLN A 317 -19.68 13.67 -12.75
CA GLN A 317 -19.38 12.25 -12.57
C GLN A 317 -20.63 11.40 -12.32
N THR A 318 -21.70 11.99 -11.81
CA THR A 318 -23.03 11.40 -11.58
C THR A 318 -23.96 11.46 -12.81
N SER A 319 -23.45 11.91 -13.96
CA SER A 319 -24.11 12.00 -15.27
C SER A 319 -25.12 13.15 -15.44
N GLU A 320 -25.36 14.01 -14.45
CA GLU A 320 -26.16 15.22 -14.66
C GLU A 320 -25.40 16.23 -15.52
N LYS A 321 -26.14 17.04 -16.29
CA LYS A 321 -25.56 18.07 -17.15
C LYS A 321 -24.96 19.22 -16.33
N ILE A 322 -23.74 19.64 -16.68
CA ILE A 322 -23.09 20.83 -16.11
C ILE A 322 -23.70 22.09 -16.73
N ALA A 323 -24.11 23.04 -15.88
CA ALA A 323 -24.68 24.31 -16.31
C ALA A 323 -23.62 25.23 -16.96
N ASP A 324 -23.98 25.96 -18.01
CA ASP A 324 -23.00 26.77 -18.75
C ASP A 324 -22.37 27.90 -17.92
N HIS A 325 -23.10 28.45 -16.95
CA HIS A 325 -22.63 29.56 -16.11
C HIS A 325 -21.55 29.19 -15.09
N VAL A 326 -21.24 27.89 -14.91
CA VAL A 326 -20.16 27.43 -14.00
C VAL A 326 -18.88 27.08 -14.75
N LYS A 327 -18.93 26.93 -16.07
CA LYS A 327 -17.77 26.60 -16.91
C LYS A 327 -16.81 27.78 -17.00
N GLY A 328 -15.52 27.49 -17.18
CA GLY A 328 -14.45 28.50 -17.20
C GLY A 328 -14.12 29.12 -15.85
N LYS A 329 -14.81 28.72 -14.76
CA LYS A 329 -14.57 29.25 -13.41
C LYS A 329 -13.60 28.37 -12.64
N THR A 330 -12.97 28.99 -11.65
CA THR A 330 -12.06 28.37 -10.70
C THR A 330 -12.82 27.86 -9.47
N PHE A 331 -12.47 26.67 -9.01
CA PHE A 331 -13.01 26.04 -7.81
C PHE A 331 -11.89 25.49 -6.94
N THR A 332 -12.22 25.22 -5.67
CA THR A 332 -11.32 24.51 -4.75
C THR A 332 -11.70 23.04 -4.68
N VAL A 333 -10.70 22.17 -4.79
CA VAL A 333 -10.85 20.73 -4.54
C VAL A 333 -11.11 20.53 -3.04
N LYS A 334 -12.21 19.87 -2.69
CA LYS A 334 -12.56 19.54 -1.30
C LYS A 334 -12.23 18.09 -0.95
N GLU A 335 -12.51 17.18 -1.87
CA GLU A 335 -12.27 15.75 -1.71
C GLU A 335 -11.83 15.16 -3.05
N VAL A 336 -11.12 14.03 -2.98
CA VAL A 336 -10.59 13.29 -4.12
C VAL A 336 -10.95 11.83 -3.94
N LYS A 337 -11.34 11.16 -5.03
CA LYS A 337 -11.54 9.70 -5.02
C LYS A 337 -11.16 9.09 -6.35
N ALA A 338 -10.66 7.86 -6.31
CA ALA A 338 -10.41 7.07 -7.50
C ALA A 338 -11.73 6.67 -8.18
N VAL A 339 -11.74 6.62 -9.52
CA VAL A 339 -12.92 6.23 -10.31
C VAL A 339 -12.54 5.24 -11.42
N ASN A 340 -13.56 4.69 -12.09
CA ASN A 340 -13.40 3.86 -13.29
C ASN A 340 -14.10 4.53 -14.47
N ALA A 341 -13.55 5.65 -14.96
CA ALA A 341 -14.12 6.41 -16.06
C ALA A 341 -13.22 6.35 -17.30
N ALA A 342 -13.82 6.48 -18.50
CA ALA A 342 -13.12 6.23 -19.77
C ALA A 342 -11.87 7.09 -20.00
N ASN A 343 -11.82 8.31 -19.44
CA ASN A 343 -10.69 9.24 -19.60
C ASN A 343 -10.24 9.88 -18.27
N SER A 344 -10.61 9.29 -17.13
CA SER A 344 -10.22 9.81 -15.82
C SER A 344 -9.99 8.68 -14.83
N ASP A 345 -8.87 8.79 -14.12
CA ASP A 345 -8.55 7.93 -12.97
C ASP A 345 -9.11 8.55 -11.69
N TRP A 346 -9.33 9.87 -11.68
CA TRP A 346 -9.78 10.63 -10.52
C TRP A 346 -11.09 11.41 -10.73
N ALA A 347 -11.85 11.54 -9.65
CA ALA A 347 -12.92 12.52 -9.52
C ALA A 347 -12.69 13.43 -8.32
N TYR A 348 -13.11 14.68 -8.45
CA TYR A 348 -12.86 15.76 -7.50
C TYR A 348 -14.17 16.40 -7.08
N LEU A 349 -14.42 16.47 -5.77
CA LEU A 349 -15.53 17.25 -5.23
C LEU A 349 -15.14 18.71 -5.21
N LEU A 350 -15.83 19.52 -6.01
CA LEU A 350 -15.52 20.94 -6.15
C LEU A 350 -16.49 21.81 -5.34
N ALA A 351 -15.98 22.90 -4.80
CA ALA A 351 -16.77 23.95 -4.18
C ALA A 351 -16.16 25.33 -4.46
N ASP A 352 -17.03 26.34 -4.49
CA ASP A 352 -16.63 27.74 -4.35
C ASP A 352 -16.82 28.19 -2.89
N ASP A 353 -16.65 29.49 -2.62
CA ASP A 353 -16.78 30.06 -1.26
C ASP A 353 -18.21 29.99 -0.70
N THR A 354 -19.20 29.68 -1.53
CA THR A 354 -20.63 29.78 -1.21
C THR A 354 -21.37 28.45 -1.28
N SER A 355 -20.90 27.49 -2.09
CA SER A 355 -21.59 26.23 -2.32
C SER A 355 -20.71 25.13 -2.91
N TYR A 356 -21.14 23.88 -2.72
CA TYR A 356 -20.59 22.74 -3.44
C TYR A 356 -21.14 22.71 -4.87
N LEU A 357 -20.26 22.50 -5.83
CA LEU A 357 -20.63 22.31 -7.23
C LEU A 357 -21.00 20.85 -7.51
N GLY A 358 -20.16 19.90 -7.07
CA GLY A 358 -20.35 18.46 -7.31
C GLY A 358 -19.06 17.73 -7.68
N TRP A 359 -19.19 16.42 -7.96
CA TRP A 359 -18.06 15.59 -8.38
C TRP A 359 -17.79 15.75 -9.89
N ILE A 360 -16.57 16.19 -10.23
CA ILE A 360 -16.11 16.38 -11.61
C ILE A 360 -14.96 15.42 -11.92
N LEU A 361 -14.95 14.88 -13.13
CA LEU A 361 -13.90 13.98 -13.62
C LEU A 361 -12.63 14.77 -13.99
N GLU A 362 -11.45 14.19 -13.79
CA GLU A 362 -10.16 14.88 -14.01
C GLU A 362 -10.01 15.48 -15.41
N GLN A 363 -10.54 14.78 -16.41
CA GLN A 363 -10.49 15.16 -17.82
C GLN A 363 -11.11 16.53 -18.11
N ASP A 364 -12.01 16.99 -17.23
CA ASP A 364 -12.76 18.23 -17.36
C ASP A 364 -12.13 19.36 -16.53
N LEU A 365 -10.93 19.14 -15.98
CA LEU A 365 -10.23 20.06 -15.07
C LEU A 365 -8.81 20.39 -15.54
N ALA A 366 -8.41 21.64 -15.32
CA ALA A 366 -7.02 22.09 -15.43
C ALA A 366 -6.51 22.68 -14.11
N LYS A 367 -5.18 22.65 -13.90
CA LYS A 367 -4.55 23.37 -12.78
C LYS A 367 -4.87 24.85 -12.92
N HIS A 368 -5.36 25.47 -11.85
CA HIS A 368 -5.47 26.92 -11.83
C HIS A 368 -4.08 27.54 -11.71
N ILE A 369 -3.76 28.45 -12.62
CA ILE A 369 -2.49 29.18 -12.61
C ILE A 369 -2.77 30.61 -12.14
N GLU A 370 -2.36 30.92 -10.90
CA GLU A 370 -2.45 32.28 -10.38
C GLU A 370 -1.28 33.11 -10.92
N LYS A 371 -1.54 33.95 -11.92
CA LYS A 371 -0.56 34.90 -12.46
C LYS A 371 -0.62 36.22 -11.72
N THR A 372 0.53 36.87 -11.57
CA THR A 372 0.57 38.24 -11.05
C THR A 372 0.01 39.23 -12.07
N ASP A 373 -0.76 40.21 -11.59
CA ASP A 373 -1.21 41.40 -12.32
C ASP A 373 -0.44 42.67 -11.90
N LYS A 374 0.49 42.53 -10.94
CA LYS A 374 1.20 43.65 -10.31
C LYS A 374 2.31 44.22 -11.21
N PHE A 375 2.90 43.39 -12.06
CA PHE A 375 4.06 43.75 -12.88
C PHE A 375 3.90 43.29 -14.33
N GLN A 376 4.61 43.95 -15.23
CA GLN A 376 4.73 43.62 -16.64
C GLN A 376 6.18 43.31 -17.00
N ILE A 377 6.37 42.56 -18.09
CA ILE A 377 7.71 42.30 -18.63
C ILE A 377 8.36 43.64 -19.02
N GLY A 378 9.54 43.90 -18.48
CA GLY A 378 10.31 45.13 -18.67
C GLY A 378 10.31 46.06 -17.47
N ASP A 379 9.40 45.89 -16.51
CA ASP A 379 9.33 46.71 -15.30
C ASP A 379 10.63 46.62 -14.49
N LYS A 380 11.00 47.74 -13.86
CA LYS A 380 12.12 47.80 -12.93
C LYS A 380 11.62 47.67 -11.50
N VAL A 381 12.15 46.69 -10.78
CA VAL A 381 11.71 46.34 -9.43
C VAL A 381 12.92 46.22 -8.49
N LYS A 382 12.67 46.27 -7.19
CA LYS A 382 13.60 45.89 -6.13
C LYS A 382 12.93 45.00 -5.10
N LEU A 383 13.76 44.34 -4.30
CA LEU A 383 13.32 43.65 -3.11
C LEU A 383 12.71 44.63 -2.10
N ARG A 384 11.69 44.17 -1.37
CA ARG A 384 10.99 44.94 -0.34
C ARG A 384 11.80 45.06 0.96
N GLY A 385 13.07 45.43 0.86
CA GLY A 385 14.01 45.54 1.99
C GLY A 385 14.00 44.30 2.89
N ASP A 386 14.03 44.51 4.21
CA ASP A 386 13.99 43.45 5.22
C ASP A 386 12.69 42.62 5.26
N LYS A 387 11.67 43.02 4.48
CA LYS A 387 10.40 42.28 4.37
C LYS A 387 10.43 41.24 3.25
N ALA A 388 11.41 41.30 2.36
CA ALA A 388 11.62 40.22 1.39
C ALA A 388 12.17 39.01 2.13
N THR A 389 11.52 37.86 2.01
CA THR A 389 11.83 36.72 2.87
C THR A 389 12.73 35.68 2.21
N HIS A 390 12.46 35.29 0.95
CA HIS A 390 13.24 34.27 0.24
C HIS A 390 13.24 34.52 -1.28
N TRP A 391 14.27 34.03 -1.99
CA TRP A 391 14.16 33.85 -3.44
C TRP A 391 13.36 32.57 -3.72
N ALA A 392 12.46 32.61 -4.70
CA ALA A 392 11.80 31.41 -5.21
C ALA A 392 12.79 30.53 -6.01
N GLY A 393 13.87 31.11 -6.55
CA GLY A 393 14.99 30.37 -7.12
C GLY A 393 16.07 31.28 -7.72
N ILE A 394 17.29 30.75 -7.86
CA ILE A 394 18.39 31.43 -8.54
C ILE A 394 18.93 30.48 -9.61
N TYR A 395 19.14 31.00 -10.82
CA TYR A 395 19.51 30.22 -11.99
C TYR A 395 20.70 30.84 -12.72
N THR A 396 21.50 29.98 -13.35
CA THR A 396 22.66 30.40 -14.16
C THR A 396 22.28 31.14 -15.44
N ASP A 397 21.04 30.98 -15.92
CA ASP A 397 20.49 31.59 -17.14
C ASP A 397 18.94 31.58 -17.07
N LEU A 398 18.26 32.05 -18.13
CA LEU A 398 16.80 31.99 -18.31
C LEU A 398 16.27 30.58 -18.06
N VAL A 399 15.25 30.46 -17.20
CA VAL A 399 14.69 29.16 -16.83
C VAL A 399 14.10 28.45 -18.05
N ARG A 400 13.45 29.19 -18.93
CA ARG A 400 12.92 28.68 -20.21
C ARG A 400 13.98 28.22 -21.22
N ASN A 401 15.25 28.58 -21.01
CA ASN A 401 16.38 28.15 -21.85
C ASN A 401 17.17 27.00 -21.22
N GLY A 402 16.68 26.39 -20.14
CA GLY A 402 17.36 25.29 -19.45
C GLY A 402 18.43 25.72 -18.44
N GLY A 403 18.33 26.95 -17.92
CA GLY A 403 19.19 27.44 -16.84
C GLY A 403 19.19 26.49 -15.63
N GLN A 404 20.36 26.24 -15.04
CA GLN A 404 20.51 25.30 -13.94
C GLN A 404 20.32 26.01 -12.60
N PRO A 405 19.67 25.36 -11.61
CA PRO A 405 19.47 25.94 -10.28
C PRO A 405 20.80 26.08 -9.54
N VAL A 406 20.95 27.18 -8.80
CA VAL A 406 22.07 27.41 -7.88
C VAL A 406 21.65 26.96 -6.47
N SER A 407 22.59 26.47 -5.66
CA SER A 407 22.34 25.85 -4.36
C SER A 407 21.88 26.81 -3.24
N GLU A 408 22.10 28.11 -3.40
CA GLU A 408 21.72 29.12 -2.40
C GLU A 408 20.34 29.72 -2.71
N ARG A 409 19.44 29.73 -1.72
CA ARG A 409 18.07 30.27 -1.85
C ARG A 409 17.75 31.42 -0.90
N ASP A 410 18.66 31.71 0.03
CA ASP A 410 18.50 32.85 0.93
C ASP A 410 18.71 34.16 0.17
N ILE A 411 17.97 35.20 0.56
CA ILE A 411 18.18 36.53 0.00
C ILE A 411 19.54 37.04 0.44
N ASP A 412 20.46 37.17 -0.52
CA ASP A 412 21.70 37.91 -0.34
C ASP A 412 21.34 39.37 0.03
N LYS A 413 21.66 39.75 1.28
CA LYS A 413 21.42 41.09 1.81
C LYS A 413 22.12 42.17 0.98
N GLY A 414 23.19 41.84 0.27
CA GLY A 414 23.87 42.74 -0.67
C GLY A 414 23.04 43.14 -1.89
N LEU A 415 21.91 42.46 -2.14
CA LEU A 415 21.02 42.71 -3.28
C LEU A 415 19.77 43.55 -2.94
N GLN A 416 19.52 43.87 -1.65
CA GLN A 416 18.28 44.55 -1.23
C GLN A 416 18.05 45.90 -1.95
N ASP A 417 19.10 46.68 -2.17
CA ASP A 417 19.03 47.99 -2.83
C ASP A 417 19.31 47.95 -4.34
N LYS A 418 19.45 46.76 -4.93
CA LYS A 418 19.78 46.61 -6.35
C LYS A 418 18.53 46.65 -7.23
N ALA A 419 18.71 47.20 -8.44
CA ALA A 419 17.67 47.21 -9.45
C ALA A 419 17.63 45.88 -10.19
N PHE A 420 16.43 45.35 -10.36
CA PHE A 420 16.15 44.21 -11.20
C PHE A 420 15.21 44.62 -12.34
N GLN A 421 15.29 43.93 -13.46
CA GLN A 421 14.30 44.03 -14.53
C GLN A 421 13.49 42.74 -14.60
N VAL A 422 12.15 42.87 -14.67
CA VAL A 422 11.25 41.75 -14.91
C VAL A 422 11.46 41.24 -16.33
N THR A 423 11.94 40.01 -16.47
CA THR A 423 12.20 39.37 -17.76
C THR A 423 11.06 38.43 -18.17
N TRP A 424 10.28 37.94 -17.21
CA TRP A 424 9.15 37.05 -17.45
C TRP A 424 8.15 37.03 -16.28
N LEU A 425 6.88 36.73 -16.58
CA LEU A 425 5.85 36.47 -15.58
C LEU A 425 5.69 34.95 -15.42
N GLY A 426 5.98 34.46 -14.22
CA GLY A 426 5.86 33.05 -13.88
C GLY A 426 4.47 32.72 -13.33
N ASP A 427 4.32 31.44 -12.99
CA ASP A 427 3.13 30.91 -12.33
C ASP A 427 3.21 31.20 -10.82
N GLU A 428 2.11 31.02 -10.09
CA GLU A 428 2.04 31.13 -8.63
C GLU A 428 2.56 32.49 -8.11
N ARG A 429 2.18 33.57 -8.82
CA ARG A 429 2.58 34.96 -8.56
C ARG A 429 4.09 35.20 -8.53
N THR A 430 4.86 34.39 -9.26
CA THR A 430 6.31 34.59 -9.40
C THR A 430 6.65 35.46 -10.62
N VAL A 431 7.80 36.12 -10.55
CA VAL A 431 8.42 36.82 -11.68
C VAL A 431 9.87 36.42 -11.81
N GLU A 432 10.34 36.29 -13.06
CA GLU A 432 11.75 36.12 -13.36
C GLU A 432 12.40 37.50 -13.51
N LEU A 433 13.56 37.66 -12.89
CA LEU A 433 14.29 38.91 -12.75
C LEU A 433 15.72 38.77 -13.25
N ALA A 434 16.22 39.82 -13.90
CA ALA A 434 17.64 40.01 -14.18
C ALA A 434 18.19 41.16 -13.34
N LEU A 435 19.26 40.91 -12.58
CA LEU A 435 19.99 41.95 -11.85
C LEU A 435 20.57 42.96 -12.85
N LEU A 436 20.35 44.25 -12.67
CA LEU A 436 20.93 45.28 -13.51
C LEU A 436 22.31 45.72 -13.00
N LYS A 437 23.29 45.80 -13.90
CA LYS A 437 24.60 46.39 -13.64
C LYS A 437 24.52 47.93 -13.69
N GLU A 438 25.58 48.60 -13.25
CA GLU A 438 25.66 50.08 -13.25
C GLU A 438 25.49 50.70 -14.65
N ASP A 439 25.90 49.98 -15.70
CA ASP A 439 25.73 50.39 -17.10
C ASP A 439 24.32 50.10 -17.67
N GLY A 440 23.42 49.58 -16.84
CA GLY A 440 22.04 49.21 -17.22
C GLY A 440 21.93 47.88 -17.96
N THR A 441 23.03 47.15 -18.18
CA THR A 441 23.00 45.82 -18.78
C THR A 441 22.57 44.75 -17.76
N GLN A 442 21.98 43.67 -18.26
CA GLN A 442 21.55 42.55 -17.42
C GLN A 442 22.75 41.70 -16.97
N GLY A 443 22.70 41.25 -15.72
CA GLY A 443 23.57 40.24 -15.16
C GLY A 443 23.34 38.87 -15.79
N GLN A 444 24.29 37.96 -15.56
CA GLN A 444 24.25 36.61 -16.10
C GLN A 444 23.20 35.73 -15.38
N TYR A 445 23.06 35.90 -14.07
CA TYR A 445 22.10 35.13 -13.28
C TYR A 445 20.65 35.59 -13.47
N ARG A 446 19.72 34.67 -13.23
CA ARG A 446 18.28 34.94 -13.15
C ARG A 446 17.76 34.61 -11.77
N TYR A 447 16.88 35.45 -11.27
CA TYR A 447 16.29 35.33 -9.95
C TYR A 447 14.79 35.18 -10.12
N ILE A 448 14.18 34.24 -9.40
CA ILE A 448 12.73 34.14 -9.30
C ILE A 448 12.33 34.69 -7.93
N ALA A 449 11.40 35.63 -7.92
CA ALA A 449 10.82 36.17 -6.70
C ALA A 449 9.30 36.15 -6.78
N TYR A 450 8.66 36.08 -5.62
CA TYR A 450 7.22 36.30 -5.52
C TYR A 450 6.89 37.79 -5.60
N ASP A 451 5.74 38.12 -6.21
CA ASP A 451 5.35 39.50 -6.45
C ASP A 451 5.20 40.34 -5.16
N TRP A 452 4.90 39.72 -4.02
CA TRP A 452 4.74 40.38 -2.72
C TRP A 452 6.07 40.78 -2.06
N ASP A 453 7.17 40.14 -2.45
CA ASP A 453 8.54 40.45 -2.01
C ASP A 453 9.17 41.58 -2.84
N LEU A 454 8.46 42.05 -3.87
CA LEU A 454 8.91 43.09 -4.78
C LEU A 454 8.11 44.38 -4.64
N VAL A 455 8.77 45.48 -4.95
CA VAL A 455 8.19 46.81 -5.13
C VAL A 455 8.81 47.46 -6.36
N ASP A 456 8.14 48.48 -6.89
CA ASP A 456 8.71 49.31 -7.96
C ASP A 456 10.05 49.90 -7.50
N TYR A 457 11.05 49.91 -8.40
CA TYR A 457 12.41 50.35 -8.10
C TYR A 457 12.50 51.85 -7.77
#